data_AF-A0A9Q1EAR0-F1
#
_entry.id   AF-A0A9Q1EAR0-F1
#
_cell.length_a   1.000
_cell.length_b   1.000
_cell.length_c   1.000
_cell.angle_alpha   90.00
_cell.angle_beta   90.00
_cell.angle_gamma   90.00
#
_symmetry.space_group_name_H-M   'P 1'
#
loop_
_entity.id
_entity.type
_entity.pdbx_description
1 polymer ?
#
loop_
_entity_poly.entity_id
_entity_poly.type
_entity_poly.pdbx_seq_one_letter_code
_entity_poly.pdbx_strand_id
1 'polypeptide(L)'
;MAAFAEATRILFKIIQTTHHLQNTAASGGKTIPPASLQRKMRELATLVRPASPTEDTMVKLAGNALNWLHTCMQILEEHYREILRQLTEKLKRIHLRNWPEAFQDMEDHGHSTPGPAPEPVPKRVASPETDNFPQKPCTNMEERRVQENRGTPWGLGN
;
A
#
# COMPACT_ATOMS: atom_id res chain seq x y z
N MET A 1 13.99 3.01 -23.88
CA MET A 1 13.45 3.66 -22.65
C MET A 1 11.97 3.37 -22.31
N ALA A 2 10.99 3.52 -23.22
CA ALA A 2 9.56 3.42 -22.86
C ALA A 2 9.08 2.02 -22.39
N ALA A 3 9.62 0.94 -22.98
CA ALA A 3 9.22 -0.43 -22.66
C ALA A 3 9.62 -0.87 -21.24
N PHE A 4 10.83 -0.52 -20.80
CA PHE A 4 11.31 -0.80 -19.44
C PHE A 4 10.47 -0.07 -18.38
N ALA A 5 10.21 1.22 -18.59
CA ALA A 5 9.39 2.02 -17.68
C ALA A 5 7.95 1.49 -17.59
N GLU A 6 7.41 0.94 -18.68
CA GLU A 6 6.09 0.29 -18.65
C GLU A 6 6.12 -1.05 -17.91
N ALA A 7 7.16 -1.86 -18.12
CA ALA A 7 7.35 -3.12 -17.40
C ALA A 7 7.46 -2.92 -15.89
N THR A 8 8.23 -1.94 -15.43
CA THR A 8 8.38 -1.63 -13.99
C THR A 8 7.06 -1.18 -13.36
N ARG A 9 6.27 -0.36 -14.06
CA ARG A 9 4.92 0.03 -13.60
C ARG A 9 3.98 -1.16 -13.49
N ILE A 10 4.03 -2.09 -14.44
CA ILE A 10 3.20 -3.30 -14.40
C ILE A 10 3.62 -4.22 -13.25
N LEU A 11 4.93 -4.43 -13.07
CA LEU A 11 5.46 -5.22 -11.96
C LEU A 11 5.07 -4.64 -10.60
N PHE A 12 5.18 -3.33 -10.43
CA PHE A 12 4.73 -2.64 -9.21
C PHE A 12 3.24 -2.90 -8.94
N LYS A 13 2.39 -2.79 -9.96
CA LYS A 13 0.96 -3.09 -9.84
C LYS A 13 0.68 -4.57 -9.52
N ILE A 14 1.47 -5.49 -10.08
CA ILE A 14 1.36 -6.93 -9.76
C ILE A 14 1.65 -7.18 -8.29
N ILE A 15 2.74 -6.60 -7.76
CA ILE A 15 3.12 -6.71 -6.34
C ILE A 15 2.00 -6.16 -5.45
N GLN A 16 1.51 -4.95 -5.75
CA GLN A 16 0.42 -4.32 -4.99
C GLN A 16 -0.86 -5.16 -5.03
N THR A 17 -1.24 -5.66 -6.21
CA THR A 17 -2.46 -6.49 -6.38
C THR A 17 -2.34 -7.81 -5.63
N THR A 18 -1.16 -8.43 -5.65
CA THR A 18 -0.89 -9.68 -4.92
C THR A 18 -1.01 -9.45 -3.42
N HIS A 19 -0.45 -8.35 -2.91
CA HIS A 19 -0.57 -7.98 -1.50
C HIS A 19 -2.04 -7.77 -1.10
N HIS A 20 -2.82 -7.04 -1.90
CA HIS A 20 -4.25 -6.86 -1.62
C HIS A 20 -5.04 -8.17 -1.69
N LEU A 21 -4.74 -9.03 -2.67
CA LEU A 21 -5.37 -10.34 -2.80
C LEU A 21 -5.09 -11.23 -1.58
N GLN A 22 -3.87 -11.22 -1.03
CA GLN A 22 -3.54 -11.96 0.20
C GLN A 22 -4.31 -11.45 1.42
N ASN A 23 -4.62 -10.16 1.45
CA ASN A 23 -5.42 -9.57 2.54
C ASN A 23 -6.93 -9.86 2.39
N THR A 24 -7.38 -10.25 1.20
CA THR A 24 -8.79 -10.60 0.94
C THR A 24 -9.04 -12.11 0.92
N ALA A 25 -8.13 -12.87 0.33
CA ALA A 25 -8.16 -14.32 0.27
C ALA A 25 -7.62 -14.87 1.59
N ALA A 26 -8.44 -15.61 2.32
CA ALA A 26 -8.10 -16.17 3.62
C ALA A 26 -6.77 -16.94 3.59
N SER A 27 -5.67 -16.36 4.08
CA SER A 27 -4.56 -17.18 4.55
C SER A 27 -5.00 -17.89 5.84
N GLY A 28 -5.46 -19.14 5.72
CA GLY A 28 -5.70 -20.03 6.86
C GLY A 28 -7.08 -19.92 7.52
N GLY A 29 -8.14 -19.54 6.80
CA GLY A 29 -9.52 -19.64 7.29
C GLY A 29 -9.98 -18.55 8.26
N LYS A 30 -9.15 -17.54 8.54
CA LYS A 30 -9.54 -16.31 9.26
C LYS A 30 -9.19 -15.08 8.44
N THR A 31 -10.03 -14.73 7.46
CA THR A 31 -9.96 -13.38 6.88
C THR A 31 -10.59 -12.42 7.87
N ILE A 32 -9.80 -11.50 8.43
CA ILE A 32 -10.34 -10.36 9.15
C ILE A 32 -10.69 -9.32 8.10
N PRO A 33 -11.98 -9.01 7.85
CA PRO A 33 -12.34 -8.01 6.84
C PRO A 33 -11.77 -6.64 7.23
N PRO A 34 -11.48 -5.75 6.27
CA PRO A 34 -11.03 -4.40 6.57
C PRO A 34 -11.96 -3.70 7.58
N ALA A 35 -11.38 -2.99 8.55
CA ALA A 35 -12.13 -2.34 9.63
C ALA A 35 -13.22 -1.38 9.11
N SER A 36 -12.97 -0.74 7.96
CA SER A 36 -13.95 0.10 7.26
C SER A 36 -15.18 -0.69 6.82
N LEU A 37 -15.00 -1.87 6.22
CA LEU A 37 -16.10 -2.74 5.78
C LEU A 37 -16.86 -3.33 6.98
N GLN A 38 -16.16 -3.71 8.05
CA GLN A 38 -16.82 -4.16 9.28
C GLN A 38 -17.69 -3.06 9.90
N ARG A 39 -17.21 -1.81 9.89
CA ARG A 39 -18.00 -0.66 10.36
C ARG A 39 -19.27 -0.49 9.53
N LYS A 40 -19.17 -0.58 8.20
CA LYS A 40 -20.34 -0.51 7.29
C LYS A 40 -21.33 -1.66 7.49
N MET A 41 -20.83 -2.88 7.73
CA MET A 41 -21.69 -4.01 8.08
C MET A 41 -22.50 -3.72 9.35
N ARG A 42 -21.88 -3.19 10.41
CA ARG A 42 -22.59 -2.82 11.64
C ARG A 42 -23.62 -1.71 11.42
N GLU A 43 -23.30 -0.72 10.58
CA GLU A 43 -24.26 0.30 10.18
C GLU A 43 -25.48 -0.33 9.48
N LEU A 44 -25.26 -1.21 8.50
CA LEU A 44 -26.32 -1.92 7.78
C LEU A 44 -27.20 -2.77 8.68
N ALA A 45 -26.61 -3.46 9.65
CA ALA A 45 -27.35 -4.30 10.61
C ALA A 45 -28.37 -3.50 11.45
N THR A 46 -28.18 -2.18 11.58
CA THR A 46 -29.05 -1.30 12.39
C THR A 46 -29.83 -0.28 11.57
N LEU A 47 -29.62 -0.27 10.25
CA LEU A 47 -30.19 0.69 9.31
C LEU A 47 -31.70 0.51 9.18
N VAL A 48 -32.15 -0.74 9.06
CA VAL A 48 -33.59 -1.07 8.97
C VAL A 48 -34.11 -1.32 10.38
N ARG A 49 -35.07 -0.49 10.81
CA ARG A 49 -35.72 -0.61 12.11
C ARG A 49 -37.22 -0.84 11.92
N PRO A 50 -37.69 -2.09 12.02
CA PRO A 50 -39.11 -2.40 11.93
C PRO A 50 -39.89 -1.67 13.04
N ALA A 51 -41.12 -1.24 12.76
CA ALA A 51 -41.97 -0.59 13.76
C ALA A 51 -42.32 -1.51 14.95
N SER A 52 -42.32 -2.83 14.72
CA SER A 52 -42.50 -3.87 15.74
C SER A 52 -41.43 -4.94 15.56
N PRO A 53 -40.22 -4.76 16.13
CA PRO A 53 -39.12 -5.70 15.94
C PRO A 53 -39.41 -7.02 16.64
N THR A 54 -39.19 -8.14 15.94
CA THR A 54 -39.15 -9.48 16.52
C THR A 54 -37.72 -9.99 16.51
N GLU A 55 -37.38 -10.89 17.43
CA GLU A 55 -36.05 -11.50 17.49
C GLU A 55 -35.65 -12.12 16.14
N ASP A 56 -36.57 -12.89 15.54
CA ASP A 56 -36.38 -13.48 14.22
C ASP A 56 -36.06 -12.43 13.14
N THR A 57 -36.75 -11.28 13.14
CA THR A 57 -36.48 -10.21 12.18
C THR A 57 -35.11 -9.58 12.41
N MET A 58 -34.71 -9.37 13.67
CA MET A 58 -33.40 -8.81 14.00
C MET A 58 -32.25 -9.75 13.59
N VAL A 59 -32.41 -11.06 13.81
CA VAL A 59 -31.46 -12.08 13.35
C VAL A 59 -31.33 -12.06 11.83
N LYS A 60 -32.44 -11.96 11.09
CA LYS A 60 -32.42 -11.87 9.62
C LYS A 60 -31.70 -10.61 9.12
N LEU A 61 -31.93 -9.47 9.74
CA LEU A 61 -31.25 -8.22 9.39
C LEU A 61 -29.75 -8.28 9.67
N ALA A 62 -29.34 -8.82 10.82
CA ALA A 62 -27.93 -9.05 11.13
C ALA A 62 -27.27 -10.02 10.15
N GLY A 63 -27.95 -11.13 9.84
CA GLY A 63 -27.50 -12.11 8.83
C GLY A 63 -27.36 -11.50 7.44
N ASN A 64 -28.29 -10.63 7.03
CA ASN A 64 -28.20 -9.91 5.76
C ASN A 64 -26.95 -9.01 5.71
N ALA A 65 -26.69 -8.24 6.77
CA ALA A 65 -25.52 -7.38 6.84
C ALA A 65 -24.20 -8.18 6.80
N LEU A 66 -24.15 -9.34 7.45
CA LEU A 66 -23.01 -10.27 7.36
C LEU A 66 -22.83 -10.82 5.94
N ASN A 67 -23.94 -11.22 5.29
CA ASN A 67 -23.89 -11.69 3.91
C ASN A 67 -23.42 -10.61 2.94
N TRP A 68 -23.83 -9.35 3.16
CA TRP A 68 -23.33 -8.20 2.40
C TRP A 68 -21.81 -8.07 2.54
N LEU A 69 -21.29 -8.15 3.76
CA LEU A 69 -19.84 -8.10 4.01
C LEU A 69 -19.09 -9.23 3.29
N HIS A 70 -19.62 -10.44 3.38
CA HIS A 70 -19.08 -11.60 2.69
C HIS A 70 -19.03 -11.39 1.17
N THR A 71 -20.15 -10.94 0.59
CA THR A 71 -20.26 -10.66 -0.84
C THR A 71 -19.25 -9.59 -1.28
N CYS A 72 -19.08 -8.52 -0.49
CA CYS A 72 -18.05 -7.51 -0.78
C CYS A 72 -16.63 -8.09 -0.79
N MET A 73 -16.30 -8.99 0.14
CA MET A 73 -14.98 -9.64 0.17
C MET A 73 -14.77 -10.54 -1.05
N GLN A 74 -15.80 -11.28 -1.47
CA GLN A 74 -15.74 -12.10 -2.69
C GLN A 74 -15.52 -11.25 -3.94
N ILE A 75 -16.24 -10.13 -4.08
CA ILE A 75 -16.09 -9.20 -5.21
C ILE A 75 -14.66 -8.65 -5.26
N LEU A 76 -14.08 -8.28 -4.11
CA LEU A 76 -12.70 -7.78 -4.05
C LEU A 76 -11.69 -8.86 -4.44
N GLU A 77 -11.89 -10.09 -3.96
CA GLU A 77 -11.02 -11.21 -4.31
C GLU A 77 -11.05 -11.48 -5.82
N GLU A 78 -12.24 -11.59 -6.40
CA GLU A 78 -12.44 -11.80 -7.83
C GLU A 78 -11.81 -10.66 -8.65
N HIS A 79 -12.04 -9.41 -8.22
CA HIS A 79 -11.45 -8.23 -8.84
C HIS A 79 -9.92 -8.31 -8.87
N TYR A 80 -9.27 -8.58 -7.73
CA TYR A 80 -7.81 -8.65 -7.70
C TYR A 80 -7.26 -9.84 -8.49
N ARG A 81 -7.96 -10.98 -8.52
CA ARG A 81 -7.59 -12.11 -9.38
C ARG A 81 -7.63 -11.73 -10.87
N GLU A 82 -8.67 -11.03 -11.29
CA GLU A 82 -8.82 -10.58 -12.67
C GLU A 82 -7.78 -9.52 -13.05
N ILE A 83 -7.52 -8.54 -12.19
CA ILE A 83 -6.47 -7.54 -12.40
C ILE A 83 -5.10 -8.22 -12.52
N LEU A 84 -4.79 -9.19 -11.65
CA LEU A 84 -3.53 -9.94 -11.70
C LEU A 84 -3.38 -10.70 -13.03
N ARG A 85 -4.44 -11.35 -13.50
CA ARG A 85 -4.48 -12.02 -14.80
C ARG A 85 -4.20 -11.03 -15.94
N GLN A 86 -4.88 -9.89 -15.96
CA GLN A 86 -4.71 -8.87 -17.00
C GLN A 86 -3.30 -8.27 -17.01
N LEU A 87 -2.75 -7.94 -15.84
CA LEU A 87 -1.40 -7.39 -15.71
C LEU A 87 -0.34 -8.40 -16.15
N THR A 88 -0.53 -9.68 -15.82
CA THR A 88 0.38 -10.75 -16.25
C THR A 88 0.37 -10.91 -17.77
N GLU A 89 -0.81 -10.91 -18.40
CA GLU A 89 -0.92 -10.93 -19.87
C GLU A 89 -0.36 -9.67 -20.51
N LYS A 90 -0.51 -8.50 -19.88
CA LYS A 90 0.12 -7.27 -20.34
C LYS A 90 1.65 -7.36 -20.26
N LEU A 91 2.21 -7.88 -19.18
CA LEU A 91 3.64 -8.06 -19.00
C LEU A 91 4.22 -9.00 -20.06
N LYS A 92 3.57 -10.15 -20.32
CA LYS A 92 3.99 -11.10 -21.38
C LYS A 92 4.04 -10.47 -22.77
N ARG A 93 3.14 -9.52 -23.06
CA ARG A 93 3.07 -8.80 -24.34
C ARG A 93 4.12 -7.71 -24.49
N ILE A 94 4.71 -7.23 -23.39
CA ILE A 94 5.87 -6.33 -23.47
C ILE A 94 7.03 -7.19 -23.93
N HIS A 95 7.23 -7.15 -25.25
CA HIS A 95 8.25 -7.92 -25.95
C HIS A 95 9.62 -7.66 -25.29
N LEU A 96 10.21 -8.71 -24.72
CA LEU A 96 11.60 -8.74 -24.22
C LEU A 96 12.64 -8.49 -25.32
N ARG A 97 12.21 -8.28 -26.57
CA ARG A 97 13.03 -8.22 -27.77
C ARG A 97 14.03 -7.06 -27.78
N ASN A 98 13.77 -6.00 -27.03
CA ASN A 98 14.64 -4.82 -26.94
C ASN A 98 15.29 -4.72 -25.55
N TRP A 99 15.21 -5.78 -24.76
CA TRP A 99 15.79 -5.80 -23.42
C TRP A 99 17.33 -5.77 -23.46
N PRO A 100 18.02 -6.45 -24.40
CA PRO A 100 19.47 -6.28 -24.55
C PRO A 100 19.87 -4.84 -24.88
N GLU A 101 19.16 -4.18 -25.79
CA GLU A 101 19.40 -2.78 -26.18
C GLU A 101 19.14 -1.82 -25.02
N ALA A 102 18.09 -2.07 -24.23
CA ALA A 102 17.77 -1.26 -23.06
C ALA A 102 18.79 -1.41 -21.91
N PHE A 103 19.48 -2.55 -21.81
CA PHE A 103 20.60 -2.73 -20.88
C PHE A 103 21.89 -2.13 -21.43
N GLN A 104 22.15 -2.25 -22.73
CA GLN A 104 23.30 -1.62 -23.39
C GLN A 104 23.24 -0.09 -23.21
N ASP A 105 22.06 0.53 -23.38
CA ASP A 105 21.86 1.95 -23.10
C ASP A 105 22.20 2.33 -21.64
N MET A 106 21.89 1.46 -20.67
CA MET A 106 22.20 1.70 -19.25
C MET A 106 23.69 1.53 -18.94
N GLU A 107 24.36 0.57 -19.57
CA GLU A 107 25.80 0.36 -19.43
C GLU A 107 26.61 1.50 -20.09
N ASP A 108 26.20 1.93 -21.29
CA ASP A 108 26.85 3.00 -22.04
C ASP A 108 26.71 4.37 -21.34
N HIS A 109 25.59 4.62 -20.65
CA HIS A 109 25.38 5.84 -19.85
C HIS A 109 25.82 5.71 -18.39
N GLY A 110 26.14 4.49 -17.92
CA GLY A 110 26.76 4.20 -16.63
C GLY A 110 28.26 4.50 -16.60
N HIS A 111 28.89 4.66 -17.77
CA HIS A 111 30.27 5.10 -17.94
C HIS A 111 30.34 6.55 -18.43
N SER A 112 29.76 7.49 -17.66
CA SER A 112 30.29 8.85 -17.71
C SER A 112 31.72 8.78 -17.16
N THR A 113 32.70 8.77 -18.06
CA THR A 113 34.09 9.02 -17.75
C THR A 113 34.19 10.21 -16.80
N PRO A 114 35.05 10.19 -15.77
CA PRO A 114 35.28 11.38 -14.96
C PRO A 114 35.68 12.50 -15.92
N GLY A 115 34.86 13.54 -15.99
CA GLY A 115 35.18 14.74 -16.78
C GLY A 115 36.55 15.27 -16.36
N PRO A 116 37.25 16.00 -17.25
CA PRO A 116 38.56 16.54 -16.94
C PRO A 116 38.52 17.29 -15.62
N ALA A 117 39.52 17.04 -14.77
CA ALA A 117 39.61 17.61 -13.43
C ALA A 117 39.34 19.13 -13.48
N PRO A 118 38.50 19.68 -12.60
CA PRO A 118 38.25 21.11 -12.57
C PRO A 118 39.58 21.85 -12.36
N GLU A 119 39.82 22.89 -13.16
CA GLU A 119 40.99 23.74 -13.02
C GLU A 119 41.13 24.25 -11.57
N PRO A 120 42.37 24.39 -11.06
CA PRO A 120 42.60 24.83 -9.69
C PRO A 120 42.00 26.21 -9.47
N VAL A 121 40.95 26.25 -8.63
CA VAL A 121 40.31 27.49 -8.18
C VAL A 121 41.35 28.37 -7.49
N PRO A 122 41.53 29.64 -7.89
CA PRO A 122 42.45 30.54 -7.21
C PRO A 122 42.06 30.67 -5.73
N LYS A 123 43.04 30.47 -4.84
CA LYS A 123 42.86 30.52 -3.38
C LYS A 123 42.17 31.82 -2.98
N ARG A 124 40.91 31.73 -2.56
CA ARG A 124 40.15 32.82 -1.99
C ARG A 124 40.86 33.27 -0.71
N VAL A 125 41.31 34.52 -0.71
CA VAL A 125 41.86 35.21 0.46
C VAL A 125 40.83 35.13 1.59
N ALA A 126 41.28 34.69 2.77
CA ALA A 126 40.45 34.58 3.95
C ALA A 126 39.93 35.96 4.37
N SER A 127 38.62 36.05 4.63
CA SER A 127 38.03 37.10 5.44
C SER A 127 36.81 36.55 6.18
N PRO A 128 36.53 37.07 7.38
CA PRO A 128 36.11 36.27 8.51
C PRO A 128 34.60 36.08 8.63
N GLU A 129 34.25 35.04 9.38
CA GLU A 129 33.02 34.75 10.13
C GLU A 129 31.83 35.70 9.97
N THR A 130 30.67 35.13 9.61
CA THR A 130 29.42 35.32 10.37
C THR A 130 28.47 34.13 10.13
N ASP A 131 28.29 33.34 11.19
CA ASP A 131 27.02 32.95 11.79
C ASP A 131 25.81 32.50 10.93
N ASN A 132 25.40 31.26 11.26
CA ASN A 132 24.04 30.88 11.66
C ASN A 132 23.01 30.51 10.57
N PHE A 133 22.87 29.20 10.31
CA PHE A 133 21.59 28.60 9.91
C PHE A 133 21.40 27.23 10.59
N PRO A 134 20.24 26.95 11.21
CA PRO A 134 20.02 25.71 11.96
C PRO A 134 19.79 24.51 11.03
N GLN A 135 20.57 23.45 11.23
CA GLN A 135 20.29 22.13 10.67
C GLN A 135 19.02 21.56 11.31
N LYS A 136 18.00 21.24 10.50
CA LYS A 136 16.86 20.43 10.94
C LYS A 136 17.29 18.96 11.04
N PRO A 137 17.09 18.27 12.17
CA PRO A 137 17.39 16.85 12.27
C PRO A 137 16.28 16.02 11.60
N CYS A 138 16.67 15.11 10.71
CA CYS A 138 15.83 13.99 10.27
C CYS A 138 15.58 13.08 11.48
N THR A 139 14.33 12.99 11.94
CA THR A 139 13.94 12.09 13.03
C THR A 139 13.30 10.81 12.45
N ASN A 140 13.86 9.67 12.87
CA ASN A 140 13.38 8.32 12.60
C ASN A 140 11.92 8.16 13.06
N MET A 141 11.06 7.65 12.19
CA MET A 141 9.64 7.41 12.46
C MET A 141 9.38 6.05 13.14
N GLU A 142 10.36 5.49 13.87
CA GLU A 142 10.27 4.14 14.45
C GLU A 142 9.99 4.12 15.97
N GLU A 143 9.96 5.27 16.68
CA GLU A 143 9.86 5.28 18.16
C GLU A 143 8.53 5.81 18.75
N ARG A 144 7.51 6.08 17.94
CA ARG A 144 6.18 6.53 18.45
C ARG A 144 5.12 5.44 18.49
N ARG A 145 5.43 4.24 18.98
CA ARG A 145 4.41 3.20 19.21
C ARG A 145 4.50 2.41 20.52
N VAL A 146 5.31 2.85 21.49
CA VAL A 146 5.50 2.08 22.75
C VAL A 146 5.11 2.84 24.02
N GLN A 147 4.46 4.00 23.94
CA GLN A 147 4.02 4.75 25.15
C GLN A 147 2.65 5.43 25.00
N GLU A 148 1.62 4.68 24.57
CA GLU A 148 0.23 5.15 24.75
C GLU A 148 -0.75 3.97 24.75
N ASN A 149 -0.76 3.21 25.85
CA ASN A 149 -1.94 2.53 26.40
C ASN A 149 -1.55 1.69 27.64
N ARG A 150 -1.43 2.35 28.79
CA ARG A 150 -1.64 1.72 30.10
C ARG A 150 -2.68 2.53 30.87
N GLY A 151 -3.79 1.87 31.23
CA GLY A 151 -4.95 2.39 31.98
C GLY A 151 -6.21 2.34 31.10
N THR A 152 -7.28 1.59 31.39
CA THR A 152 -7.85 1.13 32.67
C THR A 152 -8.72 -0.13 32.42
N PRO A 153 -8.86 -1.08 33.37
CA PRO A 153 -9.72 -2.26 33.22
C PRO A 153 -11.14 -1.96 33.72
N TRP A 154 -12.14 -2.20 32.87
CA TRP A 154 -13.54 -2.21 33.31
C TRP A 154 -13.79 -3.48 34.13
N GLY A 155 -13.98 -3.30 35.44
CA GLY A 155 -14.63 -4.28 36.30
C GLY A 155 -16.13 -4.31 36.02
N LEU A 156 -16.68 -5.52 35.93
CA LEU A 156 -18.10 -5.78 36.10
C LEU A 156 -18.22 -6.95 37.08
N GLY A 157 -18.48 -6.60 38.33
CA GLY A 157 -19.15 -7.46 39.29
C GLY A 157 -20.60 -6.99 39.40
N ASN A 158 -21.51 -7.89 39.05
CA ASN A 158 -22.71 -8.27 39.81
C ASN A 158 -23.39 -9.43 39.08
#